data_AF-A0A3P9HBM8-F1
#
_entry.id   AF-A0A3P9HBM8-F1
#
_cell.length_a   1.000
_cell.length_b   1.000
_cell.length_c   1.000
_cell.angle_alpha   90.00
_cell.angle_beta   90.00
_cell.angle_gamma   90.00
#
_symmetry.space_group_name_H-M   'P 1'
#
loop_
_entity.id
_entity.type
_entity.pdbx_description
1 polymer ?
#
loop_
_entity_poly.entity_id
_entity_poly.type
_entity_poly.pdbx_seq_one_letter_code
_entity_poly.pdbx_strand_id
1 'polypeptide(L)'
;MLPCLIAIHLSFAAKPISLAERCSCRSTVNNVPRSYIRELKFIHTPNCPFQVIAKLKTNRELCINPEARWIQQYLKNALTKMKKAKQII
;
A
#
# COMPACT_ATOMS: atom_id res chain seq x y z
N MET A 1 -39.25 -26.51 4.10
CA MET A 1 -40.17 -25.46 4.59
C MET A 1 -39.49 -24.77 5.76
N LEU A 2 -39.29 -23.46 5.63
CA LEU A 2 -38.86 -22.44 6.63
C LEU A 2 -39.64 -22.59 7.96
N PRO A 3 -39.21 -22.08 9.14
CA PRO A 3 -38.52 -20.79 9.33
C PRO A 3 -37.42 -20.72 10.43
N CYS A 4 -36.35 -19.91 10.33
CA CYS A 4 -36.26 -18.44 10.46
C CYS A 4 -36.91 -17.88 11.73
N LEU A 5 -36.19 -17.85 12.84
CA LEU A 5 -36.35 -17.02 14.05
C LEU A 5 -35.23 -17.50 14.99
N ILE A 6 -34.17 -16.74 15.25
CA ILE A 6 -34.14 -15.72 16.30
C ILE A 6 -33.04 -14.71 15.93
N ALA A 7 -33.46 -13.50 15.57
CA ALA A 7 -32.61 -12.33 15.50
C ALA A 7 -32.53 -11.70 16.90
N ILE A 8 -31.39 -11.85 17.59
CA ILE A 8 -31.05 -11.06 18.78
C ILE A 8 -29.82 -10.22 18.44
N HIS A 9 -30.10 -9.04 17.90
CA HIS A 9 -29.49 -7.76 18.28
C HIS A 9 -27.99 -7.74 18.65
N LEU A 10 -27.12 -8.11 17.72
CA LEU A 10 -25.82 -7.45 17.65
C LEU A 10 -25.98 -6.30 16.65
N SER A 11 -26.17 -5.09 17.16
CA SER A 11 -25.98 -3.87 16.37
C SER A 11 -24.50 -3.75 16.03
N PHE A 12 -24.01 -4.64 15.15
CA PHE A 12 -22.81 -4.39 14.39
C PHE A 12 -23.21 -3.30 13.41
N ALA A 13 -23.08 -2.05 13.85
CA ALA A 13 -22.95 -0.93 12.94
C ALA A 13 -21.67 -1.21 12.14
N ALA A 14 -21.78 -2.09 11.13
CA ALA A 14 -20.86 -2.16 10.03
C ALA A 14 -20.95 -0.79 9.37
N LYS A 15 -20.16 0.15 9.89
CA LYS A 15 -19.87 1.40 9.21
C LYS A 15 -19.51 0.97 7.79
N PRO A 16 -20.24 1.42 6.75
CA PRO A 16 -20.00 0.92 5.41
C PRO A 16 -18.52 1.06 5.15
N ILE A 17 -17.87 -0.10 4.90
CA ILE A 17 -16.45 -0.21 4.62
C ILE A 17 -16.21 0.77 3.47
N SER A 18 -15.68 1.95 3.80
CA SER A 18 -15.44 3.02 2.82
C SER A 18 -14.60 2.43 1.69
N LEU A 19 -14.74 2.93 0.47
CA LEU A 19 -14.04 2.41 -0.72
C LEU A 19 -12.51 2.27 -0.50
N ALA A 20 -11.93 3.07 0.40
CA ALA A 20 -10.53 3.01 0.83
C ALA A 20 -10.14 1.76 1.64
N GLU A 21 -11.08 1.11 2.32
CA GLU A 21 -10.83 -0.11 3.10
C GLU A 21 -10.62 -1.36 2.21
N ARG A 22 -10.83 -1.25 0.90
CA ARG A 22 -10.54 -2.29 -0.11
C ARG A 22 -9.14 -2.16 -0.71
N CYS A 23 -8.38 -1.12 -0.35
CA CYS A 23 -7.04 -0.92 -0.87
C CYS A 23 -6.05 -1.94 -0.29
N SER A 24 -4.98 -2.24 -1.03
CA SER A 24 -3.96 -3.22 -0.60
C SER A 24 -3.30 -2.81 0.72
N CYS A 25 -3.10 -1.50 0.91
CA CYS A 25 -2.66 -0.93 2.18
C CYS A 25 -3.82 -0.34 2.97
N ARG A 26 -4.02 -0.83 4.20
CA ARG A 26 -4.91 -0.23 5.22
C ARG A 26 -4.22 0.83 6.07
N SER A 27 -2.90 0.73 6.25
CA SER A 27 -2.11 1.68 7.04
C SER A 27 -0.67 1.70 6.53
N THR A 28 0.06 2.78 6.77
CA THR A 28 1.44 2.96 6.32
C THR A 28 2.38 3.14 7.51
N VAL A 29 3.63 2.72 7.35
CA VAL A 29 4.71 3.03 8.28
C VAL A 29 5.65 4.06 7.67
N ASN A 30 6.12 4.99 8.51
CA ASN A 30 6.99 6.08 8.06
C ASN A 30 8.48 5.71 8.12
N ASN A 31 8.87 4.86 9.08
CA ASN A 31 10.27 4.55 9.34
C ASN A 31 10.56 3.07 9.10
N VAL A 32 11.22 2.80 7.96
CA VAL A 32 11.66 1.46 7.58
C VAL A 32 13.12 1.55 7.17
N PRO A 33 14.04 0.87 7.86
CA PRO A 33 15.43 0.85 7.47
C PRO A 33 15.59 0.24 6.08
N ARG A 34 16.24 0.98 5.16
CA ARG A 34 16.44 0.53 3.78
C ARG A 34 17.21 -0.79 3.69
N SER A 35 18.05 -1.09 4.68
CA SER A 35 18.82 -2.34 4.78
C SER A 35 17.96 -3.59 4.87
N TYR A 36 16.72 -3.48 5.37
CA TYR A 36 15.78 -4.59 5.49
C TYR A 36 14.90 -4.77 4.25
N ILE A 37 14.82 -3.76 3.39
CA ILE A 37 13.99 -3.78 2.19
C ILE A 37 14.72 -4.56 1.11
N ARG A 38 14.07 -5.60 0.58
CA ARG A 38 14.54 -6.34 -0.59
C ARG A 38 14.04 -5.69 -1.87
N GLU A 39 12.78 -5.27 -1.87
CA GLU A 39 12.09 -4.75 -3.06
C GLU A 39 11.02 -3.74 -2.65
N LEU A 40 10.80 -2.74 -3.51
CA LEU A 40 9.67 -1.83 -3.42
C LEU A 40 8.70 -2.11 -4.56
N LYS A 41 7.44 -2.34 -4.21
CA LYS A 41 6.33 -2.46 -5.15
C LYS A 41 5.50 -1.18 -5.11
N PHE A 42 5.25 -0.62 -6.28
CA PHE A 42 4.41 0.56 -6.46
C PHE A 42 3.08 0.10 -7.04
N ILE A 43 1.98 0.33 -6.32
CA ILE A 43 0.65 -0.17 -6.68
C ILE A 43 -0.26 1.02 -6.96
N HIS A 44 -0.93 0.94 -8.10
CA HIS A 44 -2.00 1.84 -8.47
C HIS A 44 -3.28 1.02 -8.63
N THR A 45 -4.15 1.08 -7.63
CA THR A 45 -5.47 0.41 -7.65
C THR A 45 -6.53 1.48 -7.91
N PRO A 46 -7.49 1.25 -8.83
CA PRO A 46 -8.56 2.21 -9.05
C PRO A 46 -9.32 2.47 -7.75
N ASN A 47 -9.66 3.74 -7.51
CA ASN A 47 -10.30 4.22 -6.28
C ASN A 47 -9.43 4.17 -5.01
N CYS A 48 -8.14 3.90 -5.14
CA CYS A 48 -7.18 3.95 -4.04
C CYS A 48 -6.11 5.02 -4.30
N PRO A 49 -5.60 5.66 -3.24
CA PRO A 49 -4.42 6.52 -3.38
C PRO A 49 -3.22 5.67 -3.82
N PHE A 50 -2.20 6.33 -4.37
CA PHE A 50 -0.94 5.66 -4.73
C PHE A 50 -0.33 4.96 -3.51
N GLN A 51 -0.03 3.67 -3.63
CA GLN A 51 0.45 2.85 -2.53
C GLN A 51 1.87 2.33 -2.80
N VAL A 52 2.66 2.24 -1.73
CA VAL A 52 4.01 1.70 -1.78
C VAL A 52 4.12 0.55 -0.79
N ILE A 53 4.49 -0.63 -1.26
CA ILE A 53 4.71 -1.82 -0.43
C ILE A 53 6.19 -2.16 -0.46
N ALA A 54 6.84 -2.19 0.71
CA ALA A 54 8.15 -2.81 0.86
C ALA A 54 7.99 -4.30 1.13
N LYS A 55 8.68 -5.09 0.32
CA LYS A 55 8.97 -6.49 0.62
C LYS A 55 10.30 -6.55 1.36
N LEU A 56 10.28 -6.99 2.59
CA LEU A 56 11.46 -7.18 3.41
C LEU A 56 12.21 -8.45 3.00
N LYS A 57 13.49 -8.51 3.37
CA LYS A 57 14.35 -9.71 3.21
C LYS A 57 13.78 -10.95 3.91
N THR A 58 13.01 -10.74 4.98
CA THR A 58 12.28 -11.78 5.72
C THR A 58 11.00 -12.26 5.01
N ASN A 59 10.78 -11.86 3.74
CA ASN A 59 9.56 -12.08 2.97
C ASN A 59 8.28 -11.44 3.54
N ARG A 60 8.37 -10.68 4.64
CA ARG A 60 7.26 -9.87 5.14
C ARG A 60 7.02 -8.69 4.21
N GLU A 61 5.76 -8.33 4.03
CA GLU A 61 5.37 -7.15 3.26
C GLU A 61 4.77 -6.11 4.20
N LEU A 62 5.09 -4.85 3.96
CA LEU A 62 4.60 -3.73 4.74
C LEU A 62 4.40 -2.51 3.85
N CYS A 63 3.36 -1.75 4.14
CA CYS A 63 3.04 -0.53 3.40
C CYS A 63 3.82 0.65 3.95
N ILE A 64 4.43 1.45 3.07
CA ILE A 64 5.23 2.62 3.41
C ILE A 64 4.49 3.87 2.99
N ASN A 65 4.63 4.95 3.76
CA ASN A 65 4.12 6.25 3.38
C ASN A 65 4.83 6.77 2.10
N PRO A 66 4.12 7.01 0.98
CA PRO A 66 4.71 7.55 -0.24
C PRO A 66 5.35 8.94 -0.04
N GLU A 67 4.94 9.70 0.97
CA GLU A 67 5.45 11.03 1.29
C GLU A 67 6.74 10.99 2.12
N ALA A 68 7.21 9.81 2.53
CA ALA A 68 8.48 9.69 3.23
C ALA A 68 9.62 10.22 2.34
N ARG A 69 10.42 11.16 2.85
CA ARG A 69 11.51 11.84 2.11
C ARG A 69 12.41 10.87 1.35
N TRP A 70 12.70 9.72 1.96
CA TRP A 70 13.56 8.71 1.37
C TRP A 70 12.93 7.99 0.17
N ILE A 71 11.60 7.80 0.15
CA ILE A 71 10.84 7.24 -0.98
C ILE A 71 10.82 8.23 -2.13
N GLN A 72 10.53 9.51 -1.84
CA GLN A 72 10.53 10.57 -2.85
C GLN A 72 11.91 10.69 -3.53
N GLN A 73 12.99 10.63 -2.74
CA GLN A 73 14.35 10.64 -3.27
C GLN A 73 14.65 9.40 -4.12
N TYR A 74 14.20 8.21 -3.71
CA TYR A 74 14.35 6.98 -4.49
C TYR A 74 13.68 7.11 -5.87
N LEU A 75 12.42 7.57 -5.90
CA LEU A 75 11.66 7.79 -7.13
C LEU A 75 12.33 8.82 -8.05
N LYS A 76 12.77 9.96 -7.49
CA LYS A 76 13.48 10.99 -8.26
C LYS A 76 14.74 10.44 -8.92
N ASN A 77 15.56 9.71 -8.17
CA ASN A 77 16.79 9.10 -8.68
C ASN A 77 16.50 8.06 -9.78
N ALA A 78 15.47 7.23 -9.61
CA ALA A 78 15.06 6.25 -10.60
C ALA A 78 14.62 6.92 -11.91
N LEU A 79 13.77 7.96 -11.84
CA LEU A 79 13.33 8.73 -13.01
C LEU A 79 14.49 9.44 -13.71
N THR A 80 15.42 10.04 -12.96
CA THR A 80 16.62 10.66 -13.55
C THR A 80 17.48 9.64 -14.28
N LYS A 81 17.67 8.43 -13.72
CA LYS A 81 18.40 7.35 -14.40
C LYS A 81 17.71 6.92 -15.69
N MET A 82 16.40 6.74 -15.67
CA MET A 82 15.62 6.38 -16.86
C MET A 82 15.71 7.43 -17.97
N LYS A 83 15.61 8.72 -17.62
CA LYS A 83 15.76 9.82 -18.59
C LYS A 83 17.15 9.82 -19.24
N LYS A 84 18.21 9.63 -18.45
CA LYS A 84 19.58 9.51 -18.97
C LYS A 84 19.74 8.30 -19.89
N ALA A 85 19.23 7.14 -19.49
CA ALA A 85 19.28 5.94 -20.32
C ALA A 85 18.57 6.12 -21.67
N LYS A 86 17.40 6.79 -21.68
CA LYS A 86 16.66 7.10 -22.91
C LYS A 86 17.38 8.10 -23.82
N GLN A 87 18.25 8.94 -23.27
CA GLN A 87 19.03 9.91 -24.07
C GLN A 87 20.27 9.29 -24.73
N ILE A 88 20.67 8.09 -24.28
CA ILE A 88 21.83 7.34 -24.80
C ILE A 88 21.40 6.38 -25.94
N ILE A 89 20.10 6.14 -26.09
CA ILE A 89 19.48 5.33 -27.16
C ILE A 89 18.91 6.27 -28.20
#